data_AF-A0A926FKW6-F1
#
_entry.id   AF-A0A926FKW6-F1
#
_cell.length_a   1.000
_cell.length_b   1.000
_cell.length_c   1.000
_cell.angle_alpha   90.00
_cell.angle_beta   90.00
_cell.angle_gamma   90.00
#
_symmetry.space_group_name_H-M   'P 1'
#
loop_
_entity.id
_entity.type
_entity.pdbx_description
1 polymer ?
#
loop_
_entity_poly.entity_id
_entity_poly.type
_entity_poly.pdbx_seq_one_letter_code
_entity_poly.pdbx_strand_id
1 'polypeptide(L)'
;MSDKRILAKIKKLMAMVERGNPHESANAMKKVQALMAEHQLSSEDVALIGIDASKVKAANSSERQPKWSLLLVSLVRQAFGVEAIMCHDRPRVFLVATPPR
;
A
#
# COMPACT_ATOMS: atom_id res chain seq x y z
N MET A 1 13.97 -0.02 -7.60
CA MET A 1 14.31 0.08 -6.15
C MET A 1 14.32 1.53 -5.63
N SER A 2 14.48 2.53 -6.50
CA SER A 2 14.54 3.95 -6.10
C SER A 2 13.17 4.57 -5.79
N ASP A 3 12.14 4.22 -6.56
CA ASP A 3 10.83 4.89 -6.48
C ASP A 3 10.14 4.67 -5.13
N LYS A 4 10.18 3.46 -4.59
CA LYS A 4 9.59 3.14 -3.27
C LYS A 4 10.17 3.99 -2.13
N ARG A 5 11.47 4.29 -2.17
CA ARG A 5 12.13 5.12 -1.14
C ARG A 5 11.72 6.59 -1.26
N ILE A 6 11.55 7.08 -2.48
CA ILE A 6 11.09 8.45 -2.76
C ILE A 6 9.63 8.60 -2.31
N LEU A 7 8.77 7.65 -2.65
CA LEU A 7 7.36 7.64 -2.24
C LEU A 7 7.22 7.60 -0.71
N ALA A 8 8.04 6.81 0.00
CA ALA A 8 8.06 6.80 1.46
C ALA A 8 8.48 8.16 2.05
N LYS A 9 9.42 8.86 1.40
CA LYS A 9 9.87 10.19 1.81
C LYS A 9 8.78 11.24 1.60
N ILE A 10 8.06 11.18 0.48
CA ILE A 10 6.90 12.04 0.19
C ILE A 10 5.81 11.81 1.24
N LYS A 11 5.44 10.55 1.54
CA LYS A 11 4.44 10.21 2.57
C LYS A 11 4.81 10.77 3.94
N LYS A 12 6.09 10.68 4.33
CA LYS A 12 6.58 11.21 5.61
C LYS A 12 6.47 12.74 5.68
N LEU A 13 6.76 13.43 4.57
CA LEU A 13 6.62 14.88 4.49
C LEU A 13 5.15 15.32 4.49
N MET A 14 4.26 14.60 3.80
CA MET A 14 2.81 14.89 3.83
C MET A 14 2.23 14.72 5.23
N ALA A 15 2.57 13.63 5.94
CA ALA A 15 2.14 13.44 7.32
C ALA A 15 2.70 14.49 8.29
N MET A 16 3.83 15.13 7.96
CA MET A 16 4.39 16.25 8.71
C MET A 16 3.61 17.55 8.44
N VAL A 17 3.17 17.78 7.19
CA VAL A 17 2.32 18.91 6.83
C VAL A 17 0.98 18.86 7.59
N GLU A 18 0.37 17.69 7.71
CA GLU A 18 -0.94 17.51 8.38
C GLU A 18 -0.91 17.83 9.88
N ARG A 19 0.21 17.57 10.57
CA ARG A 19 0.32 17.75 12.04
C ARG A 19 1.19 18.93 12.48
N GLY A 20 1.90 19.55 11.53
CA GLY A 20 2.97 20.52 11.79
C GLY A 20 2.50 21.96 11.98
N ASN A 21 3.39 22.79 12.51
CA ASN A 21 3.22 24.24 12.64
C ASN A 21 3.26 24.92 11.24
N PRO A 22 2.53 26.01 10.96
CA PRO A 22 2.38 26.56 9.61
C PRO A 22 3.70 26.85 8.86
N HIS A 23 4.73 27.32 9.57
CA HIS A 23 6.04 27.60 8.98
C HIS A 23 6.80 26.33 8.54
N GLU A 24 6.71 25.25 9.31
CA GLU A 24 7.38 23.99 8.99
C GLU A 24 6.62 23.25 7.88
N SER A 25 5.29 23.28 7.93
CA SER A 25 4.41 22.72 6.90
C SER A 25 4.63 23.38 5.54
N ALA A 26 4.80 24.70 5.47
CA ALA A 26 5.09 25.39 4.20
C ALA A 26 6.42 24.94 3.57
N ASN A 27 7.45 24.73 4.39
CA ASN A 27 8.75 24.24 3.91
C ASN A 27 8.71 22.76 3.51
N ALA A 28 7.96 21.93 4.24
CA ALA A 28 7.74 20.53 3.89
C ALA A 28 6.96 20.40 2.57
N MET A 29 5.93 21.22 2.36
CA MET A 29 5.14 21.22 1.13
C MET A 29 5.98 21.61 -0.09
N LYS A 30 6.86 22.62 0.02
CA LYS A 30 7.80 22.97 -1.05
C LYS A 30 8.72 21.80 -1.43
N LYS A 31 9.22 21.05 -0.44
CA LYS A 31 10.04 19.85 -0.69
C LYS A 31 9.26 18.73 -1.37
N VAL A 32 8.00 18.54 -0.98
CA VAL A 32 7.11 17.56 -1.63
C VAL A 32 6.91 17.93 -3.10
N GLN A 33 6.59 19.19 -3.40
CA GLN A 33 6.40 19.68 -4.78
C GLN A 33 7.66 19.52 -5.62
N ALA A 34 8.84 19.83 -5.07
CA ALA A 34 10.12 19.65 -5.77
C ALA A 34 10.40 18.16 -6.09
N LEU A 35 10.19 17.27 -5.12
CA LEU A 35 10.37 15.82 -5.32
C LEU A 35 9.36 15.24 -6.32
N MET A 36 8.11 15.72 -6.31
CA MET A 36 7.09 15.32 -7.29
C MET A 36 7.49 15.75 -8.71
N ALA A 37 7.98 16.98 -8.87
CA ALA A 37 8.40 17.51 -10.17
C ALA A 37 9.65 16.79 -10.73
N GLU A 38 10.64 16.51 -9.88
CA GLU A 38 11.87 15.81 -10.29
C GLU A 38 11.59 14.39 -10.79
N HIS A 39 10.65 13.69 -10.13
CA HIS A 39 10.32 12.30 -10.43
C HIS A 39 9.09 12.13 -11.34
N GLN A 40 8.52 13.23 -11.87
CA GLN A 40 7.31 13.22 -12.72
C GLN A 40 6.14 12.44 -12.11
N LEU A 41 5.99 12.51 -10.79
CA LEU A 41 4.93 11.80 -10.07
C LEU A 41 3.64 12.61 -10.14
N SER A 42 2.56 11.95 -10.59
CA SER A 42 1.22 12.53 -10.61
C SER A 42 0.60 12.48 -9.20
N SER A 43 -0.41 13.32 -8.96
CA SER A 43 -1.25 13.23 -7.75
C SER A 43 -1.90 11.84 -7.60
N GLU A 44 -2.13 11.14 -8.70
CA GLU A 44 -2.62 9.77 -8.72
C GLU A 44 -1.60 8.77 -8.16
N ASP A 45 -0.31 8.90 -8.53
CA ASP A 45 0.76 8.06 -8.01
C ASP A 45 0.90 8.21 -6.49
N VAL A 46 0.62 9.42 -5.99
CA VAL A 46 0.68 9.75 -4.57
C VAL A 46 -0.48 9.11 -3.80
N ALA A 47 -1.68 9.06 -4.39
CA ALA A 47 -2.83 8.35 -3.82
C ALA A 47 -2.58 6.83 -3.76
N LEU A 48 -1.86 6.29 -4.75
CA LEU A 48 -1.49 4.86 -4.80
C LEU A 48 -0.41 4.47 -3.79
N ILE A 49 0.31 5.41 -3.15
CA ILE A 49 1.35 5.11 -2.13
C ILE A 49 0.78 4.36 -0.92
N GLY A 50 -0.50 4.56 -0.62
CA GLY A 50 -1.18 3.87 0.48
C GLY A 50 -1.58 2.42 0.15
N ILE A 51 -1.63 2.08 -1.13
CA ILE A 51 -2.13 0.79 -1.62
C ILE A 51 -0.92 -0.11 -1.83
N ASP A 52 -0.76 -1.10 -0.95
CA ASP A 52 0.26 -2.13 -1.09
C ASP A 52 -0.38 -3.49 -1.38
N ALA A 53 0.36 -4.32 -2.11
CA ALA A 53 -0.03 -5.67 -2.47
C ALA A 53 1.06 -6.66 -2.08
N SER A 54 0.73 -7.62 -1.22
CA SER A 54 1.64 -8.66 -0.78
C SER A 54 1.23 -10.02 -1.35
N LYS A 55 2.24 -10.82 -1.74
CA LYS A 55 2.03 -12.20 -2.23
C LYS A 55 2.46 -13.18 -1.16
N VAL A 56 1.54 -14.02 -0.72
CA VAL A 56 1.77 -15.08 0.26
C VAL A 56 1.58 -16.44 -0.41
N LYS A 57 2.29 -17.46 0.06
CA LYS A 57 2.06 -18.83 -0.43
C LYS A 57 0.71 -19.33 0.08
N ALA A 58 -0.02 -20.05 -0.78
CA ALA A 58 -1.23 -20.74 -0.35
C ALA A 58 -0.89 -21.88 0.63
N ALA A 59 -1.89 -22.37 1.35
CA ALA A 59 -1.71 -23.44 2.35
C ALA A 59 -1.19 -24.74 1.72
N ASN A 60 -1.58 -24.99 0.47
CA ASN A 60 -1.09 -26.11 -0.34
C ASN A 60 -1.03 -25.70 -1.83
N SER A 61 -0.43 -26.57 -2.65
CA SER A 61 -0.35 -26.39 -4.11
C SER A 61 -1.60 -26.84 -4.86
N SER A 62 -2.64 -27.29 -4.15
CA SER A 62 -3.87 -27.76 -4.78
C SER A 62 -4.76 -26.59 -5.19
N GLU A 63 -5.51 -26.77 -6.25
CA GLU A 63 -6.52 -25.79 -6.70
C GLU A 63 -7.56 -25.55 -5.61
N ARG A 64 -8.04 -26.63 -4.98
CA ARG A 64 -8.99 -26.56 -3.88
C ARG A 64 -8.28 -26.37 -2.55
N GLN A 65 -8.36 -25.15 -2.03
CA GLN A 65 -7.77 -24.80 -0.74
C GLN A 65 -8.56 -25.43 0.43
N PRO A 66 -7.88 -25.82 1.54
CA PRO A 66 -8.56 -26.33 2.72
C PRO A 66 -9.50 -25.28 3.33
N LYS A 67 -10.63 -25.72 3.91
CA LYS A 67 -11.60 -24.81 4.55
C LYS A 67 -10.97 -23.89 5.59
N TRP A 68 -10.04 -24.40 6.40
CA TRP A 68 -9.38 -23.61 7.43
C TRP A 68 -8.56 -22.45 6.85
N SER A 69 -7.96 -22.60 5.67
CA SER A 69 -7.12 -21.55 5.09
C SER A 69 -7.98 -20.43 4.53
N LEU A 70 -9.14 -20.76 3.97
CA LEU A 70 -10.13 -19.77 3.52
C LEU A 70 -10.70 -18.99 4.71
N LEU A 71 -10.99 -19.67 5.82
CA LEU A 71 -11.43 -19.01 7.07
C LEU A 71 -10.36 -18.08 7.62
N LEU A 72 -9.09 -18.50 7.62
CA LEU A 72 -7.98 -17.66 8.04
C LEU A 72 -7.84 -16.41 7.16
N VAL A 73 -7.92 -16.57 5.84
CA VAL A 73 -7.87 -15.44 4.90
C VAL A 73 -9.05 -14.49 5.15
N SER A 74 -10.25 -15.00 5.39
CA SER A 74 -11.42 -14.18 5.74
C SER A 74 -11.21 -13.40 7.04
N LEU A 75 -10.60 -14.01 8.05
CA LEU A 75 -10.31 -13.35 9.32
C LEU A 75 -9.27 -12.24 9.14
N VAL A 76 -8.21 -12.49 8.38
CA VAL A 76 -7.18 -11.48 8.06
C VAL A 76 -7.79 -10.33 7.25
N ARG A 77 -8.65 -10.64 6.27
CA ARG A 77 -9.41 -9.66 5.48
C ARG A 77 -10.17 -8.69 6.38
N GLN A 78 -10.91 -9.21 7.36
CA GLN A 78 -11.72 -8.43 8.29
C GLN A 78 -10.86 -7.65 9.30
N ALA A 79 -9.82 -8.27 9.86
CA ALA A 79 -9.00 -7.65 10.90
C ALA A 79 -8.16 -6.47 10.38
N PHE A 80 -7.67 -6.56 9.14
CA PHE A 80 -6.77 -5.55 8.56
C PHE A 80 -7.44 -4.67 7.49
N GLY A 81 -8.71 -4.92 7.15
CA GLY A 81 -9.40 -4.19 6.07
C GLY A 81 -8.72 -4.34 4.71
N VAL A 82 -8.14 -5.51 4.45
CA VAL A 82 -7.48 -5.84 3.17
C VAL A 82 -8.41 -6.68 2.33
N GLU A 83 -8.28 -6.67 1.01
CA GLU A 83 -8.91 -7.63 0.11
C GLU A 83 -7.96 -8.80 -0.20
N ALA A 84 -8.53 -9.99 -0.42
CA ALA A 84 -7.75 -11.18 -0.72
C ALA A 84 -8.16 -11.77 -2.07
N ILE A 85 -7.19 -11.94 -2.96
CA ILE A 85 -7.35 -12.52 -4.30
C ILE A 85 -6.57 -13.83 -4.36
N MET A 86 -7.26 -14.91 -4.72
CA MET A 86 -6.65 -16.23 -4.89
C MET A 86 -6.35 -16.45 -6.37
N CYS A 87 -5.07 -16.56 -6.74
CA CYS A 87 -4.69 -16.83 -8.13
C CYS A 87 -4.32 -18.30 -8.30
N HIS A 88 -4.81 -18.93 -9.37
CA HIS A 88 -4.64 -20.37 -9.63
C HIS A 88 -3.45 -20.68 -10.53
N ASP A 89 -2.98 -19.69 -11.30
CA ASP A 89 -1.85 -19.83 -12.24
C ASP A 89 -0.52 -20.17 -11.53
N ARG A 90 -0.43 -19.86 -10.23
CA ARG A 90 0.49 -20.45 -9.24
C ARG A 90 -0.14 -20.32 -7.85
N PRO A 91 0.03 -21.28 -6.91
CA PRO A 91 -0.61 -21.25 -5.58
C PRO A 91 -0.08 -20.09 -4.72
N ARG A 92 -0.60 -18.89 -4.99
CA ARG A 92 -0.24 -17.63 -4.37
C ARG A 92 -1.49 -16.85 -4.06
N VAL A 93 -1.57 -16.40 -2.81
CA VAL A 93 -2.59 -15.50 -2.30
C VAL A 93 -2.06 -14.08 -2.43
N PHE A 94 -2.85 -13.19 -3.00
CA PHE A 94 -2.55 -11.77 -3.08
C PHE A 94 -3.42 -11.06 -2.04
N LEU A 95 -2.80 -10.36 -1.11
CA LEU A 95 -3.48 -9.47 -0.19
C LEU A 95 -3.27 -8.04 -0.68
N VAL A 96 -4.35 -7.31 -0.92
CA VAL A 96 -4.33 -5.93 -1.40
C VAL A 96 -4.98 -5.05 -0.35
N ALA A 97 -4.27 -4.04 0.16
CA ALA A 97 -4.87 -3.06 1.05
C ALA A 97 -5.86 -2.18 0.27
N THR A 98 -7.11 -2.08 0.73
CA THR A 98 -8.07 -1.14 0.16
C THR A 98 -7.87 0.25 0.79
N PRO A 99 -7.91 1.35 0.02
CA PRO A 99 -7.93 2.68 0.62
C PRO A 99 -9.22 2.83 1.43
N PRO A 100 -9.19 3.57 2.57
CA PRO A 100 -10.40 3.85 3.33
C PRO A 100 -11.41 4.58 2.44
N ARG A 101 -12.68 4.15 2.50
CA ARG A 101 -13.80 4.76 1.79
C ARG A 101 -14.12 6.15 2.31
#